data_AF-A0A1V6FXS7-F1
#
_entry.id   AF-A0A1V6FXS7-F1
#
_cell.length_a   1.000
_cell.length_b   1.000
_cell.length_c   1.000
_cell.angle_alpha   90.00
_cell.angle_beta   90.00
_cell.angle_gamma   90.00
#
_symmetry.space_group_name_H-M   'P 1'
#
loop_
_entity.id
_entity.type
_entity.pdbx_description
1 polymer ?
#
loop_
_entity_poly.entity_id
_entity_poly.type
_entity_poly.pdbx_seq_one_letter_code
_entity_poly.pdbx_strand_id
1 'polypeptide(L)' 'MKKAQFTKGLTIALPDEIYLKIKTITDERKLSMGEWMRVAAEKALNEDEYCKCLDGGHDHE' A
#
# COMPACT_ATOMS: atom_id res chain seq x y z
N MET A 1 -24.65 1.36 13.73
CA MET A 1 -23.17 1.29 13.76
C MET A 1 -22.64 1.41 12.34
N LYS A 2 -21.71 2.33 12.06
CA LYS A 2 -21.10 2.44 10.72
C LYS A 2 -20.15 1.25 10.53
N LYS A 3 -20.34 0.45 9.47
CA LYS A 3 -19.41 -0.65 9.15
C LYS A 3 -18.03 -0.04 8.86
N ALA A 4 -16.99 -0.58 9.52
CA ALA A 4 -15.62 -0.22 9.17
C ALA A 4 -15.36 -0.69 7.73
N GLN A 5 -15.00 0.24 6.84
CA GLN A 5 -14.73 -0.09 5.43
C GLN A 5 -13.46 -0.95 5.27
N PHE A 6 -12.53 -0.87 6.23
CA PHE A 6 -11.29 -1.64 6.26
C PHE A 6 -11.24 -2.49 7.52
N THR A 7 -11.41 -3.81 7.36
CA THR A 7 -11.49 -4.76 8.48
C THR A 7 -10.21 -5.59 8.65
N LYS A 8 -9.33 -5.58 7.66
CA LYS A 8 -8.02 -6.26 7.69
C LYS A 8 -6.90 -5.23 7.63
N GLY A 9 -5.99 -5.28 8.59
CA GLY A 9 -4.74 -4.53 8.54
C GLY A 9 -3.79 -5.15 7.52
N LEU A 10 -3.08 -4.30 6.77
CA LEU A 10 -2.02 -4.73 5.86
C LEU A 10 -0.68 -4.27 6.44
N THR A 11 0.23 -5.22 6.64
CA THR A 11 1.62 -4.93 7.01
C THR A 11 2.50 -5.18 5.80
N ILE A 12 3.33 -4.21 5.44
CA ILE A 12 4.28 -4.33 4.34
C ILE A 12 5.67 -3.88 4.80
N ALA A 13 6.70 -4.52 4.27
CA ALA A 13 8.06 -4.05 4.40
C ALA A 13 8.37 -3.08 3.26
N LEU A 14 8.99 -1.95 3.59
CA LEU A 14 9.44 -0.95 2.63
C LEU A 14 10.92 -0.63 2.90
N PRO A 15 11.70 -0.26 1.87
CA PRO A 15 12.99 0.36 2.09
C PRO A 15 12.82 1.64 2.91
N ASP A 16 13.77 1.92 3.79
CA ASP A 16 13.72 3.05 4.74
C ASP A 16 13.49 4.39 4.03
N GLU A 17 14.21 4.62 2.93
CA GLU A 17 14.08 5.83 2.12
C GLU A 17 12.65 6.02 1.56
N ILE A 18 12.03 4.92 1.11
CA ILE A 18 10.67 4.95 0.56
C ILE A 18 9.66 5.20 1.66
N TYR A 19 9.80 4.54 2.82
CA TYR A 19 8.97 4.78 3.98
C TYR A 19 9.02 6.26 4.41
N LEU A 20 10.23 6.83 4.54
CA LEU A 20 10.42 8.22 4.94
C LEU A 20 9.79 9.19 3.94
N LYS A 21 9.94 8.96 2.64
CA LYS A 21 9.29 9.78 1.60
C LYS A 21 7.76 9.77 1.74
N ILE A 22 7.16 8.59 1.91
CA ILE A 22 5.72 8.45 2.09
C ILE A 22 5.27 9.11 3.40
N LYS A 23 6.03 8.94 4.49
CA LYS A 23 5.76 9.57 5.78
C LYS A 23 5.73 11.10 5.67
N THR A 24 6.71 11.70 4.97
CA THR A 24 6.74 13.16 4.77
C THR A 24 5.50 13.63 4.01
N ILE A 25 5.16 12.99 2.89
CA ILE A 25 4.00 13.35 2.06
C ILE A 25 2.70 13.24 2.87
N THR A 26 2.56 12.18 3.67
CA THR A 26 1.34 11.93 4.46
C THR A 26 1.20 12.91 5.62
N ASP A 27 2.30 13.29 6.26
CA ASP A 27 2.32 14.31 7.31
C ASP A 27 1.91 15.68 6.76
N GLU A 28 2.51 16.11 5.65
CA GLU A 28 2.19 17.37 4.97
C GLU A 28 0.72 17.45 4.54
N ARG A 29 0.17 16.33 4.08
CA ARG A 29 -1.22 16.23 3.60
C ARG A 29 -2.24 15.85 4.68
N LYS A 30 -1.79 15.59 5.92
CA LYS A 30 -2.61 15.10 7.04
C LYS A 30 -3.41 13.84 6.69
N LEU A 31 -2.75 12.90 6.01
CA LEU A 31 -3.32 11.61 5.60
C LEU A 31 -2.73 10.47 6.43
N SER A 32 -3.49 9.39 6.62
CA SER A 32 -2.91 8.16 7.17
C SER A 32 -2.06 7.44 6.12
N MET A 33 -0.98 6.76 6.53
CA MET A 33 -0.16 5.91 5.65
C MET A 33 -1.01 4.90 4.87
N GLY A 34 -2.01 4.29 5.52
CA GLY A 34 -2.92 3.34 4.89
C GLY A 34 -3.87 3.98 3.87
N GLU A 35 -4.24 5.25 4.03
CA GLU A 35 -5.06 5.96 3.04
C GLU A 35 -4.22 6.27 1.80
N TRP A 36 -2.99 6.76 2.01
CA TRP A 36 -2.07 7.02 0.91
C TRP A 36 -1.73 5.76 0.12
N MET A 37 -1.48 4.64 0.81
CA MET A 37 -1.14 3.37 0.17
C MET A 37 -2.28 2.82 -0.70
N ARG A 38 -3.55 2.99 -0.28
CA ARG A 38 -4.71 2.57 -1.07
C ARG A 38 -4.80 3.36 -2.37
N VAL A 39 -4.71 4.68 -2.30
CA VAL A 39 -4.76 5.55 -3.48
C VAL A 39 -3.58 5.27 -4.41
N ALA A 40 -2.39 5.05 -3.86
CA ALA A 40 -1.20 4.71 -4.65
C ALA A 40 -1.37 3.36 -5.36
N ALA A 41 -1.88 2.34 -4.67
CA ALA A 41 -2.15 1.03 -5.25
C ALA A 41 -3.24 1.08 -6.32
N GLU A 42 -4.35 1.78 -6.05
CA GLU A 42 -5.43 1.99 -7.02
C GLU A 42 -4.89 2.68 -8.27
N LYS A 43 -4.08 3.74 -8.11
CA LYS A 43 -3.49 4.44 -9.25
C LYS A 43 -2.58 3.52 -10.07
N ALA A 44 -1.67 2.80 -9.41
CA ALA A 44 -0.75 1.87 -10.07
C ALA A 44 -1.49 0.76 -10.83
N LEU A 45 -2.60 0.25 -10.28
CA LEU A 45 -3.44 -0.77 -10.92
C LEU A 45 -4.24 -0.23 -12.11
N ASN A 46 -4.63 1.05 -12.09
CA ASN A 46 -5.35 1.68 -13.20
C ASN A 46 -4.43 2.11 -14.36
N GLU A 47 -3.10 2.15 -14.15
CA GLU A 47 -2.12 2.52 -15.18
C GLU A 47 -1.74 1.35 -16.11
N ASP A 48 -2.46 0.23 -16.10
CA ASP A 48 -2.32 -0.99 -16.96
C ASP A 48 -0.91 -1.65 -17.01
N GLU A 49 0.10 -1.05 -16.38
CA GLU A 49 1.49 -1.53 -16.34
C GLU A 49 1.83 -2.36 -15.09
N TYR A 50 0.83 -2.99 -14.45
CA TYR A 50 1.11 -3.90 -13.34
C TYR A 50 1.40 -5.32 -13.85
N CYS A 51 2.50 -5.48 -14.57
CA CYS A 51 3.07 -6.79 -14.89
C CYS A 51 4.26 -7.07 -13.97
N LYS A 52 4.22 -8.24 -13.30
CA LYS A 52 5.23 -8.82 -12.39
C LYS A 52 5.07 -8.53 -10.88
N CYS A 53 3.89 -8.76 -10.32
CA CYS A 53 3.91 -9.54 -9.07
C CYS A 53 4.45 -10.91 -9.47
N LEU A 54 5.74 -11.16 -9.24
CA LEU A 54 6.31 -12.49 -9.42
C LEU A 54 5.48 -13.44 -8.55
N ASP A 55 5.04 -14.54 -9.18
CA ASP A 55 4.34 -15.68 -8.59
C ASP A 55 4.56 -15.76 -7.07
N GLY A 56 3.46 -15.61 -6.33
CA GLY A 56 3.46 -15.75 -4.87
C GLY A 56 4.17 -17.05 -4.49
N GLY A 57 5.01 -16.97 -3.46
CA GLY A 57 5.93 -18.02 -3.05
C GLY A 57 5.31 -19.42 -3.15
N HIS A 58 6.01 -20.30 -3.86
CA HIS A 58 5.77 -21.73 -3.80
C HIS A 58 5.91 -22.17 -2.32
N ASP A 59 4.78 -22.38 -1.65
CA ASP A 59 4.74 -23.26 -0.49
C ASP A 59 5.04 -24.67 -1.01
N HIS A 60 6.29 -25.10 -0.83
CA HIS A 60 6.69 -26.49 -1.02
C HIS A 60 6.36 -27.20 0.31
N GLU A 61 5.29 -28.00 0.31
CA GLU A 61 5.03 -29.02 1.34
C GLU A 61 5.87 -30.28 1.08
#